data_AF-A0A1F5EFL7-F1
#
_entry.id   AF-A0A1F5EFL7-F1
#
_cell.length_a   1.000
_cell.length_b   1.000
_cell.length_c   1.000
_cell.angle_alpha   90.00
_cell.angle_beta   90.00
_cell.angle_gamma   90.00
#
_symmetry.space_group_name_H-M   'P 1'
#
loop_
_entity.id
_entity.type
_entity.pdbx_description
1 polymer ?
#
loop_
_entity_poly.entity_id
_entity_poly.type
_entity_poly.pdbx_seq_one_letter_code
_entity_poly.pdbx_strand_id
1 'polypeptide(L)'
;MVNERNPSEPMEIERVEEIGEQKETIKADLLEKIFQSPQFKKRLLESTNITKKTGHEAGFTVSKKKKEDNVQVLSAREGTTDSCPVERDHIDENDSYRLIELHFHPESYGLVKPSVVGGDLTVFTLENPILIIGQITNEGKINLLLMQRMTKKPLNRFYLEDIKETIADANTQKKILDVLKNAAIRAELVHFDKNKGFSNEDIDKIRSFERIV
;
A
#
# COMPACT_ATOMS: atom_id res chain seq x y z
N MET A 1 -72.97 5.66 6.89
CA MET A 1 -72.04 6.77 6.60
C MET A 1 -70.64 6.26 6.90
N VAL A 2 -69.90 5.92 5.86
CA VAL A 2 -68.56 5.34 5.94
C VAL A 2 -67.59 6.50 5.75
N ASN A 3 -66.77 6.79 6.76
CA ASN A 3 -65.74 7.83 6.67
C ASN A 3 -64.54 7.25 5.91
N GLU A 4 -64.36 7.72 4.68
CA GLU A 4 -63.20 7.44 3.84
C GLU A 4 -61.95 8.07 4.46
N ARG A 5 -60.92 7.25 4.72
CA ARG A 5 -59.60 7.73 5.12
C ARG A 5 -58.85 8.16 3.86
N ASN A 6 -58.42 9.42 3.84
CA ASN A 6 -57.62 10.02 2.78
C ASN A 6 -56.20 9.38 2.77
N PRO A 7 -55.77 8.70 1.69
CA PRO A 7 -54.46 8.07 1.62
C PRO A 7 -53.51 8.92 0.77
N SER A 8 -53.02 10.04 1.33
CA SER A 8 -52.09 10.89 0.58
C SER A 8 -51.26 11.81 1.47
N GLU A 9 -50.72 11.30 2.57
CA GLU A 9 -49.57 11.95 3.22
C GLU A 9 -48.31 11.16 2.88
N PRO A 10 -47.37 11.74 2.11
CA PRO A 10 -46.07 11.13 1.92
C PRO A 10 -45.35 11.11 3.27
N MET A 11 -44.98 9.91 3.70
CA MET A 11 -44.16 9.66 4.88
C MET A 11 -42.86 10.47 4.75
N GLU A 12 -42.64 11.46 5.63
CA GLU A 12 -41.34 12.14 5.72
C GLU A 12 -40.30 11.10 6.09
N ILE A 13 -39.49 10.70 5.11
CA ILE A 13 -38.28 9.93 5.36
C ILE A 13 -37.33 10.92 6.02
N GLU A 14 -37.16 10.81 7.34
CA GLU A 14 -36.06 11.46 8.06
C GLU A 14 -34.78 11.16 7.30
N ARG A 15 -34.18 12.19 6.70
CA ARG A 15 -32.82 12.11 6.17
C ARG A 15 -31.94 11.80 7.37
N VAL A 16 -31.55 10.54 7.50
CA VAL A 16 -30.39 10.17 8.30
C VAL A 16 -29.23 10.97 7.70
N GLU A 17 -28.81 12.01 8.42
CA GLU A 17 -27.59 12.73 8.08
C GLU A 17 -26.48 11.68 8.03
N GLU A 18 -25.95 11.42 6.84
CA GLU A 18 -24.69 10.71 6.70
C GLU A 18 -23.69 11.46 7.57
N ILE A 19 -23.32 10.87 8.71
CA ILE A 19 -22.24 11.36 9.54
C ILE A 19 -21.04 11.42 8.61
N GLY A 20 -20.69 12.63 8.19
CA GLY A 20 -19.57 12.86 7.30
C GLY A 20 -18.32 12.41 8.03
N GLU A 21 -17.87 11.19 7.78
CA GLU A 21 -16.53 10.76 8.15
C GLU A 21 -15.59 11.83 7.61
N GLN A 22 -14.96 12.56 8.53
CA GLN A 22 -13.90 13.50 8.17
C GLN A 22 -12.79 12.68 7.53
N LYS A 23 -12.75 12.74 6.20
CA LYS A 23 -11.73 12.12 5.36
C LYS A 23 -10.41 12.79 5.69
N GLU A 24 -9.54 12.09 6.41
CA GLU A 24 -8.20 12.57 6.65
C GLU A 24 -7.38 12.27 5.40
N THR A 25 -6.60 13.23 4.91
CA THR A 25 -5.72 12.98 3.75
C THR A 25 -4.29 12.96 4.25
N ILE A 26 -3.63 11.81 4.10
CA ILE A 26 -2.18 11.69 4.22
C ILE A 26 -1.57 12.55 3.13
N LYS A 27 -0.98 13.68 3.55
CA LYS A 27 -0.31 14.63 2.67
C LYS A 27 1.07 14.11 2.26
N ALA A 28 1.53 14.57 1.10
CA ALA A 28 2.88 14.31 0.58
C ALA A 28 3.99 14.52 1.62
N ASP A 29 3.89 15.60 2.41
CA ASP A 29 4.88 15.93 3.45
C ASP A 29 4.98 14.87 4.55
N LEU A 30 3.88 14.20 4.88
CA LEU A 30 3.89 13.13 5.88
C LEU A 30 4.62 11.90 5.34
N LEU A 31 4.38 11.54 4.08
CA LEU A 31 5.08 10.43 3.43
C LEU A 31 6.58 10.71 3.31
N GLU A 32 6.96 11.92 2.90
CA GLU A 32 8.37 12.32 2.88
C GLU A 32 9.02 12.16 4.26
N LYS A 33 8.38 12.69 5.31
CA LYS A 33 8.87 12.54 6.70
C LYS A 33 9.02 11.09 7.11
N ILE A 34 8.07 10.22 6.76
CA ILE A 34 8.13 8.79 7.05
C ILE A 34 9.36 8.17 6.38
N PHE A 35 9.51 8.34 5.06
CA PHE A 35 10.61 7.74 4.30
C PHE A 35 11.99 8.27 4.71
N GLN A 36 12.06 9.55 5.10
CA GLN A 36 13.29 10.15 5.59
C GLN A 36 13.62 9.78 7.04
N SER A 37 12.65 9.24 7.80
CA SER A 37 12.83 8.92 9.23
C SER A 37 13.90 7.85 9.48
N PRO A 38 14.66 7.95 10.57
CA PRO A 38 15.60 6.91 10.97
C PRO A 38 14.93 5.54 11.20
N GLN A 39 13.71 5.54 11.75
CA GLN A 39 12.96 4.32 12.02
C GLN A 39 12.63 3.58 10.73
N PHE A 40 12.08 4.27 9.72
CA PHE A 40 11.75 3.65 8.44
C PHE A 40 12.99 3.06 7.76
N LYS A 41 14.08 3.83 7.68
CA LYS A 41 15.35 3.37 7.07
C LYS A 41 15.93 2.17 7.81
N LYS A 42 15.85 2.16 9.15
CA LYS A 42 16.27 1.02 9.97
C LYS A 42 15.45 -0.22 9.64
N ARG A 43 14.11 -0.11 9.59
CA ARG A 43 13.24 -1.26 9.29
C ARG A 43 13.40 -1.75 7.85
N LEU A 44 13.59 -0.85 6.90
CA LEU A 44 13.91 -1.19 5.51
C LEU A 44 15.17 -2.05 5.41
N LEU A 45 16.24 -1.66 6.11
CA LEU A 45 17.48 -2.43 6.16
C LEU A 45 17.32 -3.74 6.93
N GLU A 46 16.54 -3.77 8.00
CA GLU A 46 16.24 -5.00 8.74
C GLU A 46 15.49 -6.02 7.86
N SER A 47 14.39 -5.62 7.20
CA SER A 47 13.66 -6.50 6.26
C SER A 47 14.57 -7.01 5.15
N THR A 48 15.39 -6.13 4.57
CA THR A 48 16.40 -6.49 3.56
C THR A 48 17.34 -7.59 4.06
N ASN A 49 17.83 -7.45 5.29
CA ASN A 49 18.77 -8.40 5.89
C ASN A 49 18.10 -9.73 6.23
N ILE A 50 16.86 -9.71 6.71
CA ILE A 50 16.06 -10.91 6.97
C ILE A 50 15.87 -11.68 5.67
N THR A 51 15.33 -11.04 4.62
CA THR A 51 15.07 -11.70 3.32
C THR A 51 16.34 -12.29 2.72
N LYS A 52 17.46 -11.56 2.75
CA LYS A 52 18.76 -12.09 2.29
C LYS A 52 19.24 -13.30 3.06
N LYS A 53 19.04 -13.30 4.38
CA LYS A 53 19.56 -14.33 5.26
C LYS A 53 18.74 -15.62 5.19
N THR A 54 17.42 -15.49 5.10
CA THR A 54 16.51 -16.65 5.22
C THR A 54 16.00 -17.14 3.88
N GLY A 55 16.03 -16.31 2.84
CA GLY A 55 15.42 -16.62 1.55
C GLY A 55 13.90 -16.54 1.58
N HIS A 56 13.31 -15.98 2.64
CA HIS A 56 11.87 -15.76 2.75
C HIS A 56 11.49 -14.28 2.60
N GLU A 57 10.21 -14.03 2.35
CA GLU A 57 9.69 -12.67 2.34
C GLU A 57 9.86 -12.01 3.71
N ALA A 58 10.19 -10.72 3.71
CA ALA A 58 10.23 -9.94 4.94
C ALA A 58 9.73 -8.52 4.72
N GLY A 59 9.09 -7.95 5.73
CA GLY A 59 8.36 -6.70 5.57
C GLY A 59 8.08 -6.00 6.88
N PHE A 60 7.45 -4.84 6.80
CA PHE A 60 6.93 -4.11 7.94
C PHE A 60 5.77 -3.19 7.52
N THR A 61 5.01 -2.74 8.51
CA THR A 61 3.88 -1.82 8.31
C THR A 61 4.17 -0.47 8.94
N VAL A 62 3.70 0.59 8.29
CA VAL A 62 3.60 1.92 8.89
C VAL A 62 2.12 2.21 9.14
N SER A 63 1.76 2.60 10.36
CA SER A 63 0.39 2.97 10.74
C SER A 63 0.33 4.35 11.37
N LYS A 64 -0.84 4.97 11.34
CA LYS A 64 -1.14 6.21 12.08
C LYS A 64 -2.38 5.97 12.91
N LYS A 65 -2.33 6.33 14.19
CA LYS A 65 -3.50 6.30 15.05
C LYS A 65 -4.51 7.37 14.62
N LYS A 66 -5.81 7.07 14.71
CA LYS A 66 -6.87 8.00 14.27
C LYS A 66 -6.97 9.23 15.18
N LYS A 67 -6.70 9.05 16.47
CA LYS A 67 -6.84 10.09 17.51
C LYS A 67 -5.54 10.79 17.90
N GLU A 68 -4.40 10.30 17.40
CA GLU A 68 -3.08 10.86 17.69
C GLU A 68 -2.40 11.21 16.37
N ASP A 69 -1.64 12.30 16.31
CA ASP A 69 -0.80 12.62 15.14
C ASP A 69 0.49 11.77 15.09
N ASN A 70 0.42 10.57 15.67
CA ASN A 70 1.57 9.71 15.86
C ASN A 70 1.62 8.62 14.79
N VAL A 71 2.69 8.63 14.00
CA VAL A 71 3.00 7.59 13.02
C VAL A 71 3.91 6.55 13.65
N GLN A 72 3.53 5.29 13.53
CA GLN A 72 4.26 4.15 14.04
C GLN A 72 4.85 3.34 12.88
N VAL A 73 6.16 3.10 12.93
CA VAL A 73 6.86 2.17 12.04
C VAL A 73 7.08 0.88 12.82
N LEU A 74 6.32 -0.17 12.47
CA LEU A 74 6.37 -1.45 13.18
C LEU A 74 7.66 -2.22 12.87
N SER A 75 7.92 -3.27 13.65
CA SER A 75 9.13 -4.08 13.47
C SER A 75 9.12 -4.85 12.17
N ALA A 76 10.30 -5.01 11.57
CA ALA A 76 10.49 -5.92 10.44
C ALA A 76 10.25 -7.37 10.85
N ARG A 77 9.57 -8.14 10.00
CA ARG A 77 9.26 -9.54 10.24
C ARG A 77 9.51 -10.38 9.00
N GLU A 78 9.90 -11.61 9.23
CA GLU A 78 9.98 -12.69 8.25
C GLU A 78 8.62 -13.37 8.12
N GLY A 79 8.18 -13.65 6.90
CA GLY A 79 7.00 -14.48 6.61
C GLY A 79 7.34 -15.60 5.66
N THR A 80 6.33 -16.17 5.00
CA THR A 80 6.52 -17.23 4.00
C THR A 80 6.01 -16.77 2.64
N THR A 81 6.41 -17.47 1.57
CA THR A 81 5.93 -17.22 0.20
C THR A 81 4.41 -17.36 0.03
N ASP A 82 3.75 -18.08 0.94
CA ASP A 82 2.30 -18.33 0.95
C ASP A 82 1.56 -17.51 2.02
N SER A 83 2.29 -16.89 2.94
CA SER A 83 1.76 -16.05 4.00
C SER A 83 2.73 -14.90 4.28
N CYS A 84 2.38 -13.72 3.77
CA CYS A 84 3.04 -12.47 4.14
C CYS A 84 3.02 -12.35 5.67
N PRO A 85 4.11 -11.92 6.35
CA PRO A 85 4.19 -11.90 7.81
C PRO A 85 3.32 -10.83 8.46
N VAL A 86 2.45 -10.19 7.70
CA VAL A 86 1.26 -9.54 8.24
C VAL A 86 0.25 -10.61 8.67
N GLU A 87 0.70 -11.67 9.36
CA GLU A 87 -0.03 -12.10 10.56
C GLU A 87 -0.05 -10.87 11.46
N ARG A 88 -1.13 -10.13 11.22
CA ARG A 88 -1.36 -8.74 11.59
C ARG A 88 -0.81 -8.55 12.98
N ASP A 89 0.27 -7.75 13.11
CA ASP A 89 0.33 -6.92 14.30
C ASP A 89 -1.10 -6.40 14.46
N HIS A 90 -1.71 -6.63 15.63
CA HIS A 90 -3.07 -6.20 15.92
C HIS A 90 -3.08 -4.67 15.91
N ILE A 91 -2.96 -4.09 14.72
CA ILE A 91 -3.35 -2.75 14.39
C ILE A 91 -4.84 -2.84 14.53
N ASP A 92 -5.33 -2.30 15.64
CA ASP A 92 -6.75 -2.12 15.83
C ASP A 92 -7.23 -1.19 14.72
N GLU A 93 -7.85 -1.76 13.69
CA GLU A 93 -8.37 -1.03 12.54
C GLU A 93 -9.47 -0.03 12.95
N ASN A 94 -10.03 -0.18 14.16
CA ASN A 94 -10.93 0.81 14.75
C ASN A 94 -10.17 2.07 15.21
N ASP A 95 -8.91 1.94 15.64
CA ASP A 95 -8.11 3.03 16.23
C ASP A 95 -6.92 3.48 15.36
N SER A 96 -6.62 2.78 14.28
CA SER A 96 -5.47 3.10 13.41
C SER A 96 -5.75 2.88 11.93
N TYR A 97 -5.11 3.71 11.11
CA TYR A 97 -4.99 3.52 9.68
C TYR A 97 -3.64 2.85 9.38
N ARG A 98 -3.63 1.69 8.72
CA ARG A 98 -2.40 1.24 8.01
C ARG A 98 -2.12 2.26 6.94
N LEU A 99 -0.92 2.80 6.80
CA LEU A 99 -0.54 3.77 5.75
C LEU A 99 0.23 3.11 4.62
N ILE A 100 1.29 2.39 5.00
CA ILE A 100 2.24 1.73 4.12
C ILE A 100 2.36 0.28 4.55
N GLU A 101 2.36 -0.61 3.56
CA GLU A 101 2.71 -2.01 3.73
C GLU A 101 3.89 -2.30 2.82
N LEU A 102 4.98 -2.79 3.40
CA LEU A 102 6.21 -3.06 2.67
C LEU A 102 6.59 -4.51 2.85
N HIS A 103 6.92 -5.19 1.75
CA HIS A 103 7.51 -6.53 1.77
C HIS A 103 8.59 -6.67 0.69
N PHE A 104 9.56 -7.53 0.96
CA PHE A 104 10.64 -7.88 0.04
C PHE A 104 10.44 -9.28 -0.51
N HIS A 105 10.59 -9.45 -1.82
CA HIS A 105 10.56 -10.77 -2.45
C HIS A 105 11.96 -11.40 -2.53
N PRO A 106 12.16 -12.64 -2.07
CA PRO A 106 13.47 -13.29 -2.04
C PRO A 106 14.02 -13.62 -3.44
N GLU A 107 13.16 -13.90 -4.41
CA GLU A 107 13.55 -14.38 -5.74
C GLU A 107 13.69 -13.28 -6.81
N SER A 108 13.49 -12.02 -6.44
CA SER A 108 13.55 -10.92 -7.40
C SER A 108 15.01 -10.49 -7.62
N TYR A 109 15.69 -11.09 -8.59
CA TYR A 109 16.84 -10.46 -9.25
C TYR A 109 16.36 -9.94 -10.62
N GLY A 110 16.60 -8.66 -10.92
CA GLY A 110 16.05 -8.00 -12.13
C GLY A 110 14.98 -6.94 -11.84
N LEU A 111 13.76 -7.15 -12.32
CA LEU A 111 12.65 -6.17 -12.26
C LEU A 111 11.88 -6.26 -10.94
N VAL A 112 11.50 -5.11 -10.38
CA VAL A 112 10.61 -5.06 -9.21
C VAL A 112 9.17 -5.17 -9.71
N LYS A 113 8.46 -6.23 -9.31
CA LYS A 113 7.08 -6.47 -9.73
C LYS A 113 6.24 -7.09 -8.62
N PRO A 114 4.92 -6.84 -8.59
CA PRO A 114 4.01 -7.55 -7.71
C PRO A 114 4.01 -9.05 -7.95
N SER A 115 3.84 -9.79 -6.86
CA SER A 115 3.74 -11.24 -6.85
C SER A 115 2.54 -11.67 -7.67
N VAL A 116 2.81 -12.54 -8.63
CA VAL A 116 1.79 -13.17 -9.49
C VAL A 116 1.02 -14.22 -8.71
N VAL A 117 1.64 -14.83 -7.68
CA VAL A 117 1.08 -15.94 -6.90
C VAL A 117 0.59 -15.48 -5.51
N GLY A 118 1.32 -14.57 -4.86
CA GLY A 118 1.17 -14.21 -3.43
C GLY A 118 0.15 -13.12 -3.11
N GLY A 119 -0.59 -12.63 -4.10
CA GLY A 119 -1.75 -11.76 -3.84
C GLY A 119 -1.44 -10.29 -3.54
N ASP A 120 -0.26 -9.77 -3.87
CA ASP A 120 0.09 -8.34 -3.67
C ASP A 120 -1.01 -7.38 -4.18
N LEU A 121 -1.51 -7.63 -5.39
CA LEU A 121 -2.57 -6.80 -5.96
C LEU A 121 -3.94 -6.97 -5.28
N THR A 122 -4.15 -8.08 -4.58
CA THR A 122 -5.42 -8.35 -3.88
C THR A 122 -5.67 -7.37 -2.73
N VAL A 123 -4.63 -6.73 -2.20
CA VAL A 123 -4.79 -5.68 -1.19
C VAL A 123 -5.70 -4.55 -1.69
N PHE A 124 -5.67 -4.26 -3.00
CA PHE A 124 -6.49 -3.24 -3.63
C PHE A 124 -7.96 -3.62 -3.82
N THR A 125 -8.36 -4.84 -3.40
CA THR A 125 -9.77 -5.27 -3.36
C THR A 125 -10.46 -4.93 -2.04
N LEU A 126 -9.71 -4.70 -0.96
CA LEU A 126 -10.26 -4.50 0.39
C LEU A 126 -9.82 -3.18 1.02
N GLU A 127 -8.53 -2.85 0.93
CA GLU A 127 -7.93 -1.69 1.58
C GLU A 127 -7.29 -0.75 0.54
N ASN A 128 -6.78 0.40 0.99
CA ASN A 128 -6.03 1.32 0.14
C ASN A 128 -4.65 1.72 0.71
N PRO A 129 -3.81 0.77 1.15
CA PRO A 129 -2.42 1.07 1.49
C PRO A 129 -1.60 1.50 0.30
N ILE A 130 -0.57 2.29 0.59
CA ILE A 130 0.58 2.34 -0.29
C ILE A 130 1.31 1.01 -0.10
N LEU A 131 1.18 0.13 -1.08
CA LEU A 131 1.91 -1.13 -1.09
C LEU A 131 3.30 -0.87 -1.66
N ILE A 132 4.32 -1.37 -0.99
CA ILE A 132 5.72 -1.21 -1.40
C ILE A 132 6.34 -2.58 -1.56
N ILE A 133 6.84 -2.83 -2.75
CA ILE A 133 7.56 -4.06 -3.04
C ILE A 133 9.03 -3.76 -3.13
N GLY A 134 9.79 -4.39 -2.25
CA GLY A 134 11.22 -4.26 -2.16
C GLY A 134 11.94 -5.36 -2.91
N GLN A 135 13.00 -4.93 -3.59
CA GLN A 135 13.97 -5.79 -4.21
C GLN A 135 15.37 -5.35 -3.82
N ILE A 136 16.27 -6.32 -3.66
CA ILE A 136 17.65 -6.05 -3.32
C ILE A 136 18.53 -6.37 -4.51
N THR A 137 19.26 -5.37 -4.98
CA THR A 137 20.21 -5.54 -6.07
C THR A 137 21.50 -6.22 -5.58
N ASN A 138 22.24 -6.81 -6.51
CA ASN A 138 23.55 -7.42 -6.25
C ASN A 138 24.58 -6.41 -5.69
N GLU A 139 24.41 -5.13 -5.99
CA GLU A 139 25.26 -4.03 -5.48
C GLU A 139 24.85 -3.56 -4.08
N GLY A 140 23.83 -4.17 -3.47
CA GLY A 140 23.32 -3.79 -2.17
C GLY A 140 22.47 -2.51 -2.16
N LYS A 141 22.09 -2.00 -3.35
CA LYS A 141 21.02 -1.00 -3.48
C LYS A 141 19.67 -1.67 -3.32
N ILE A 142 18.71 -0.94 -2.79
CA ILE A 142 17.33 -1.40 -2.63
C ILE A 142 16.45 -0.66 -3.64
N ASN A 143 15.75 -1.40 -4.48
CA ASN A 143 14.74 -0.85 -5.39
C ASN A 143 13.38 -1.07 -4.76
N LEU A 144 12.52 -0.05 -4.78
CA LEU A 144 11.19 -0.08 -4.20
C LEU A 144 10.16 0.32 -5.24
N LEU A 145 9.22 -0.56 -5.52
CA LEU A 145 8.03 -0.26 -6.31
C LEU A 145 6.91 0.15 -5.35
N LEU A 146 6.61 1.45 -5.32
CA LEU A 146 5.48 2.00 -4.57
C LEU A 146 4.24 1.91 -5.44
N MET A 147 3.13 1.47 -4.88
CA MET A 147 1.86 1.30 -5.58
C MET A 147 0.70 1.81 -4.75
N GLN A 148 -0.25 2.47 -5.41
CA GLN A 148 -1.46 2.99 -4.78
C GLN A 148 -2.63 2.98 -5.76
N ARG A 149 -3.79 2.52 -5.29
CA ARG A 149 -5.03 2.62 -6.08
C ARG A 149 -5.48 4.08 -6.16
N MET A 150 -5.68 4.57 -7.38
CA MET A 150 -6.16 5.95 -7.60
C MET A 150 -7.67 6.10 -7.42
N THR A 151 -8.41 5.00 -7.41
CA THR A 151 -9.86 4.98 -7.24
C THR A 151 -10.25 4.72 -5.78
N LYS A 152 -11.41 5.24 -5.36
CA LYS A 152 -11.99 4.93 -4.04
C LYS A 152 -12.68 3.56 -4.00
N LYS A 153 -13.16 3.11 -5.15
CA LYS A 153 -13.84 1.82 -5.28
C LYS A 153 -12.81 0.69 -5.32
N PRO A 154 -13.08 -0.44 -4.65
CA PRO A 154 -12.35 -1.68 -4.86
C PRO A 154 -12.13 -1.99 -6.34
N LEU A 155 -10.93 -2.45 -6.68
CA LEU A 155 -10.68 -3.04 -7.99
C LEU A 155 -11.29 -4.44 -8.02
N ASN A 156 -11.85 -4.82 -9.16
CA ASN A 156 -12.45 -6.14 -9.33
C ASN A 156 -11.36 -7.22 -9.33
N ARG A 157 -11.61 -8.35 -8.64
CA ARG A 157 -10.64 -9.46 -8.55
C ARG A 157 -10.23 -10.01 -9.92
N PHE A 158 -11.19 -10.24 -10.83
CA PHE A 158 -10.89 -10.76 -12.17
C PHE A 158 -10.00 -9.79 -12.96
N TYR A 159 -10.30 -8.50 -12.86
CA TYR A 159 -9.47 -7.46 -13.47
C TYR A 159 -8.03 -7.47 -12.94
N LEU A 160 -7.84 -7.73 -11.65
CA LEU A 160 -6.52 -7.84 -11.06
C LEU A 160 -5.76 -9.10 -11.49
N GLU A 161 -6.45 -10.22 -11.75
CA GLU A 161 -5.80 -11.42 -12.29
C GLU A 161 -5.26 -11.16 -13.71
N ASP A 162 -6.03 -10.50 -14.58
CA ASP A 162 -5.56 -10.12 -15.94
C ASP A 162 -4.30 -9.23 -15.88
N ILE A 163 -4.26 -8.32 -14.90
CA ILE A 163 -3.10 -7.45 -14.65
C ILE A 163 -1.88 -8.27 -14.20
N LYS A 164 -2.07 -9.28 -13.33
CA LYS A 164 -0.98 -10.14 -12.86
C LYS A 164 -0.36 -10.91 -14.02
N GLU A 165 -1.18 -11.49 -14.90
CA GLU A 165 -0.69 -12.21 -16.08
C GLU A 165 0.11 -11.28 -16.99
N THR A 166 -0.41 -10.07 -17.24
CA THR A 166 0.30 -9.07 -18.07
C THR A 166 1.62 -8.62 -17.44
N ILE A 167 1.68 -8.48 -16.11
CA ILE A 167 2.91 -8.15 -15.37
C ILE A 167 3.90 -9.33 -15.38
N ALA A 168 3.40 -10.58 -15.38
CA ALA A 168 4.24 -11.76 -15.46
C ALA A 168 5.06 -11.78 -16.75
N ASP A 169 4.42 -11.40 -17.87
CA ASP A 169 5.01 -11.33 -19.21
C ASP A 169 5.85 -10.06 -19.44
N ALA A 170 5.79 -9.08 -18.54
CA ALA A 170 6.52 -7.83 -18.68
C ALA A 170 8.03 -8.03 -18.49
N ASN A 171 8.80 -7.68 -19.51
CA ASN A 171 10.26 -7.84 -19.55
C ASN A 171 11.04 -6.53 -19.31
N THR A 172 10.36 -5.44 -18.95
CA THR A 172 11.01 -4.17 -18.56
C THR A 172 10.24 -3.49 -17.43
N GLN A 173 10.92 -2.70 -16.60
CA GLN A 173 10.26 -1.93 -15.53
C GLN A 173 9.22 -0.96 -16.10
N LYS A 174 9.52 -0.33 -17.23
CA LYS A 174 8.61 0.59 -17.91
C LYS A 174 7.29 -0.08 -18.25
N LYS A 175 7.32 -1.31 -18.81
CA LYS A 175 6.09 -2.07 -19.10
C LYS A 175 5.27 -2.36 -17.84
N ILE A 176 5.92 -2.74 -16.73
CA ILE A 176 5.23 -2.98 -15.46
C ILE A 176 4.51 -1.71 -14.99
N LEU A 177 5.21 -0.57 -15.01
CA LEU A 177 4.64 0.73 -14.62
C LEU A 177 3.48 1.15 -15.54
N ASP A 178 3.62 0.95 -16.86
CA ASP A 178 2.57 1.26 -17.84
C ASP A 178 1.31 0.40 -17.61
N VAL A 179 1.47 -0.90 -17.33
CA VAL A 179 0.36 -1.81 -17.00
C VAL A 179 -0.36 -1.37 -15.74
N LEU A 180 0.36 -1.06 -14.66
CA LEU A 180 -0.21 -0.58 -13.40
C LEU A 180 -0.94 0.75 -13.59
N LYS A 181 -0.35 1.68 -14.35
CA LYS A 181 -0.98 2.97 -14.68
C LYS A 181 -2.29 2.79 -15.43
N ASN A 182 -2.31 1.91 -16.44
CA ASN A 182 -3.53 1.59 -17.19
C ASN A 182 -4.60 0.90 -16.31
N ALA A 183 -4.17 0.24 -15.24
CA ALA A 183 -5.03 -0.36 -14.22
C ALA A 183 -5.57 0.62 -13.17
N ALA A 184 -5.37 1.93 -13.34
CA ALA A 184 -5.67 2.96 -12.34
C ALA A 184 -4.92 2.75 -11.00
N ILE A 185 -3.75 2.13 -11.05
CA ILE A 185 -2.81 2.00 -9.95
C ILE A 185 -1.65 2.97 -10.24
N ARG A 186 -1.51 4.00 -9.40
CA ARG A 186 -0.31 4.84 -9.41
C ARG A 186 0.86 3.98 -8.96
N ALA A 187 1.94 3.98 -9.72
CA ALA A 187 3.13 3.22 -9.39
C ALA A 187 4.39 4.03 -9.71
N GLU A 188 5.35 4.02 -8.78
CA GLU A 188 6.65 4.68 -8.94
C GLU A 188 7.77 3.75 -8.49
N LEU A 189 8.89 3.78 -9.22
CA LEU A 189 10.11 3.11 -8.80
C LEU A 189 11.04 4.12 -8.12
N VAL A 190 11.43 3.81 -6.88
CA VAL A 190 12.39 4.60 -6.10
C VAL A 190 13.54 3.76 -5.61
N HIS A 191 14.66 4.42 -5.30
CA HIS A 191 15.91 3.76 -4.96
C HIS A 191 16.40 4.21 -3.58
N PHE A 192 16.81 3.24 -2.78
CA PHE A 192 17.45 3.49 -1.49
C PHE A 192 18.89 2.97 -1.50
N ASP A 193 19.82 3.88 -1.24
CA ASP A 193 21.22 3.58 -0.99
C ASP A 193 21.46 3.55 0.53
N LYS A 194 22.05 2.48 1.05
CA LYS A 194 22.29 2.33 2.50
C LYS A 194 23.13 3.45 3.12
N ASN A 195 23.98 4.10 2.33
CA ASN A 195 24.90 5.14 2.79
C ASN A 195 24.33 6.54 2.52
N LYS A 196 23.61 6.73 1.41
CA LYS A 196 23.10 8.03 0.96
C LYS A 196 21.62 8.26 1.24
N GLY A 197 20.85 7.21 1.50
CA GLY A 197 19.41 7.26 1.61
C GLY A 197 18.72 7.35 0.24
N PHE A 198 17.57 8.02 0.22
CA PHE A 198 16.81 8.35 -0.99
C PHE A 198 17.41 9.60 -1.66
N SER A 199 17.44 9.62 -3.00
CA SER A 199 17.80 10.83 -3.74
C SER A 199 16.65 11.85 -3.73
N ASN A 200 16.92 13.10 -4.09
CA ASN A 200 15.86 14.12 -4.22
C ASN A 200 14.81 13.71 -5.26
N GLU A 201 15.22 13.08 -6.37
CA GLU A 201 14.29 12.57 -7.38
C GLU A 201 13.38 11.48 -6.82
N ASP A 202 13.92 10.58 -6.00
CA ASP A 202 13.13 9.54 -5.32
C ASP A 202 12.15 10.15 -4.31
N ILE A 203 12.56 11.19 -3.59
CA ILE A 203 11.69 11.94 -2.68
C ILE A 203 10.55 12.62 -3.44
N ASP A 204 10.81 13.24 -4.58
CA ASP A 204 9.76 13.86 -5.39
C ASP A 204 8.74 12.83 -5.89
N LYS A 205 9.19 11.62 -6.26
CA LYS A 205 8.29 10.50 -6.59
C LYS A 205 7.46 10.06 -5.39
N ILE A 206 8.06 9.94 -4.20
CA ILE A 206 7.34 9.60 -2.96
C ILE A 206 6.25 10.64 -2.66
N ARG A 207 6.57 11.93 -2.82
CA ARG A 207 5.63 13.05 -2.61
C ARG A 207 4.47 13.05 -3.60
N SER A 208 4.59 12.36 -4.73
CA SER A 208 3.48 12.20 -5.67
C SER A 208 2.36 11.30 -5.13
N PHE A 209 2.57 10.53 -4.06
CA PHE A 209 1.53 9.71 -3.45
C PHE A 209 0.70 10.53 -2.45
N GLU A 210 -0.59 10.28 -2.42
CA GLU A 210 -1.54 10.94 -1.53
C GLU A 210 -2.59 9.93 -1.13
N ARG A 211 -2.84 9.74 0.15
CA ARG A 211 -3.86 8.79 0.59
C ARG A 211 -4.99 9.49 1.30
N ILE A 212 -6.22 9.18 0.90
CA ILE A 212 -7.42 9.50 1.66
C ILE A 212 -7.65 8.34 2.64
N VAL A 213 -7.55 8.61 3.94
CA VAL A 213 -7.83 7.71 5.06
C VAL A 213 -9.12 8.08 5.76
#